data_AF-A0A7X7VGG0-F1
#
_entry.id   AF-A0A7X7VGG0-F1
#
_cell.length_a   1.000
_cell.length_b   1.000
_cell.length_c   1.000
_cell.angle_alpha   90.00
_cell.angle_beta   90.00
_cell.angle_gamma   90.00
#
_symmetry.space_group_name_H-M   'P 1'
#
loop_
_entity.id
_entity.type
_entity.pdbx_description
1 polymer ?
#
loop_
_entity_poly.entity_id
_entity_poly.type
_entity_poly.pdbx_seq_one_letter_code
_entity_poly.pdbx_strand_id
1 'polypeptide(L)'
;MRSTAESLAAFFTSPNSLLNRVGAVFPPAIWATKAIAGGFSGEGLGHLALFLGVSAGLFAAMVALAERLFYRGVIGLGETTGKRRRLSRAEMSRRVAGGRRAFAAVFGREWKIMNRTPIFLLNGVLVSVLLPALFVLMATVGPGRSEAAGPGGDTMTMLKLLMEKDPLVVVLGAALFMTVCGSINGTASSTFSREGAQFWISQVIPVAPREQAAAKFAHSYLVATLGVATAAVVAGAFLHVGAGRLAAGAALALAAGVPLTAAGMAIDLARPLLDWTNPQKAIKQNLNVLLALFADAGILTALYFGVKALMGTGLAPNAVLGAVFAGLAGLGAVSYVVLLRFADKRYPEI
;
A
#
# COMPACT_ATOMS: atom_id res chain seq x y z
N MET A 1 -44.50 11.74 12.07
CA MET A 1 -43.95 13.10 12.14
C MET A 1 -43.69 13.59 13.57
N ARG A 2 -44.59 13.41 14.56
CA ARG A 2 -44.31 13.78 15.97
C ARG A 2 -43.17 12.97 16.63
N SER A 3 -43.05 11.67 16.35
CA SER A 3 -41.99 10.82 16.93
C SER A 3 -40.57 11.16 16.47
N THR A 4 -40.40 11.62 15.23
CA THR A 4 -39.10 12.04 14.65
C THR A 4 -38.58 13.35 15.24
N ALA A 5 -39.48 14.25 15.66
CA ALA A 5 -39.09 15.51 16.28
C ALA A 5 -38.69 15.30 17.75
N GLU A 6 -39.39 14.43 18.48
CA GLU A 6 -39.03 14.02 19.84
C GLU A 6 -37.74 13.20 19.87
N SER A 7 -37.49 12.33 18.87
CA SER A 7 -36.23 11.59 18.77
C SER A 7 -35.05 12.51 18.41
N LEU A 8 -35.25 13.54 17.57
CA LEU A 8 -34.25 14.58 17.30
C LEU A 8 -34.00 15.44 18.54
N ALA A 9 -35.05 15.82 19.28
CA ALA A 9 -34.90 16.58 20.52
C ALA A 9 -34.17 15.76 21.59
N ALA A 10 -34.50 14.47 21.75
CA ALA A 10 -33.79 13.53 22.62
C ALA A 10 -32.33 13.30 22.20
N PHE A 11 -32.03 13.37 20.90
CA PHE A 11 -30.68 13.29 20.34
C PHE A 11 -29.80 14.48 20.72
N PHE A 12 -30.34 15.71 20.69
CA PHE A 12 -29.60 16.91 21.11
C PHE A 12 -29.60 17.15 22.62
N THR A 13 -30.52 16.55 23.37
CA THR A 13 -30.65 16.75 24.83
C THR A 13 -29.99 15.66 25.68
N SER A 14 -29.36 14.65 25.08
CA SER A 14 -28.62 13.60 25.82
C SER A 14 -27.10 13.75 25.66
N PRO A 15 -26.40 14.43 26.60
CA PRO A 15 -24.94 14.63 26.57
C PRO A 15 -24.16 13.32 26.43
N ASN A 16 -24.68 12.25 27.03
CA ASN A 16 -24.07 10.93 27.03
C ASN A 16 -24.15 10.20 25.67
N SER A 17 -25.12 10.56 24.80
CA SER A 17 -25.31 9.93 23.49
C SER A 17 -24.20 10.33 22.51
N LEU A 18 -23.94 11.64 22.39
CA LEU A 18 -22.88 12.18 21.55
C LEU A 18 -21.50 11.80 22.10
N LEU A 19 -21.32 11.87 23.42
CA LEU A 19 -20.06 11.54 24.07
C LEU A 19 -19.67 10.06 23.89
N ASN A 20 -20.62 9.13 24.02
CA ASN A 20 -20.33 7.70 23.85
C ASN A 20 -20.09 7.32 22.38
N ARG A 21 -20.71 8.02 21.41
CA ARG A 21 -20.47 7.78 19.98
C ARG A 21 -19.13 8.34 19.50
N VAL A 22 -18.80 9.59 19.84
CA VAL A 22 -17.48 10.19 19.57
C VAL A 22 -16.40 9.43 20.34
N GLY A 23 -16.73 9.05 21.56
CA GLY A 23 -15.89 8.28 22.46
C GLY A 23 -15.60 6.84 22.06
N ALA A 24 -16.48 6.19 21.30
CA ALA A 24 -16.22 4.85 20.77
C ALA A 24 -15.08 4.83 19.74
N VAL A 25 -14.86 5.96 19.05
CA VAL A 25 -13.80 6.11 18.04
C VAL A 25 -12.52 6.66 18.65
N PHE A 26 -12.64 7.59 19.60
CA PHE A 26 -11.51 8.15 20.32
C PHE A 26 -11.78 8.09 21.83
N PRO A 27 -11.49 6.94 22.48
CA PRO A 27 -11.70 6.74 23.91
C PRO A 27 -11.15 7.86 24.82
N PRO A 28 -10.00 8.50 24.49
CA PRO A 28 -9.50 9.63 25.27
C PRO A 28 -10.46 10.83 25.33
N ALA A 29 -11.34 11.03 24.33
CA ALA A 29 -12.36 12.08 24.40
C ALA A 29 -13.37 11.84 25.52
N ILE A 30 -13.73 10.57 25.82
CA ILE A 30 -14.65 10.26 26.93
C ILE A 30 -14.03 10.70 28.25
N TRP A 31 -12.76 10.37 28.45
CA TRP A 31 -12.05 10.70 29.69
C TRP A 31 -11.86 12.21 29.82
N ALA A 32 -11.52 12.90 28.74
CA ALA A 32 -11.39 14.36 28.73
C ALA A 32 -12.73 15.06 29.04
N THR A 33 -13.84 14.66 28.43
CA THR A 33 -15.14 15.27 28.71
C THR A 33 -15.64 14.96 30.11
N LYS A 34 -15.45 13.72 30.60
CA LYS A 34 -15.80 13.37 31.99
C LYS A 34 -14.95 14.10 33.02
N ALA A 35 -13.68 14.36 32.72
CA ALA A 35 -12.82 15.18 33.56
C ALA A 35 -13.32 16.63 33.67
N ILE A 36 -13.73 17.23 32.55
CA ILE A 36 -14.29 18.58 32.52
C ILE A 36 -15.65 18.63 33.21
N ALA A 37 -16.54 17.66 32.95
CA ALA A 37 -17.87 17.60 33.53
C ALA A 37 -17.84 17.34 35.05
N GLY A 38 -16.89 16.53 35.53
CA GLY A 38 -16.69 16.27 36.94
C GLY A 38 -15.98 17.39 37.71
N GLY A 39 -15.36 18.37 37.03
CA GLY A 39 -14.63 19.47 37.66
C GLY A 39 -13.55 18.99 38.65
N PHE A 40 -13.39 19.68 39.77
CA PHE A 40 -12.43 19.32 40.84
C PHE A 40 -12.92 18.20 41.77
N SER A 41 -13.97 17.46 41.41
CA SER A 41 -14.39 16.28 42.16
C SER A 41 -13.35 15.14 42.02
N GLY A 42 -13.33 14.21 42.97
CA GLY A 42 -12.43 13.04 42.92
C GLY A 42 -12.63 12.19 41.66
N GLU A 43 -13.86 12.12 41.13
CA GLU A 43 -14.16 11.43 39.88
C GLU A 43 -13.61 12.18 38.65
N GLY A 44 -13.76 13.51 38.61
CA GLY A 44 -13.22 14.36 37.55
C GLY A 44 -11.69 14.33 37.48
N LEU A 45 -11.04 14.42 38.65
CA LEU A 45 -9.58 14.30 38.76
C LEU A 45 -9.07 12.91 38.39
N GLY A 46 -9.82 11.84 38.70
CA GLY A 46 -9.48 10.48 38.27
C GLY A 46 -9.50 10.31 36.76
N HIS A 47 -10.50 10.89 36.08
CA HIS A 47 -10.60 10.85 34.62
C HIS A 47 -9.52 11.71 33.94
N LEU A 48 -9.14 12.85 34.56
CA LEU A 48 -8.03 13.67 34.11
C LEU A 48 -6.70 12.91 34.20
N ALA A 49 -6.45 12.25 35.33
CA ALA A 49 -5.25 11.45 35.55
C ALA A 49 -5.16 10.28 34.56
N LEU A 50 -6.28 9.60 34.29
CA LEU A 50 -6.34 8.53 33.28
C LEU A 50 -6.03 9.05 31.88
N PHE A 51 -6.64 10.18 31.49
CA PHE A 51 -6.39 10.82 30.19
C PHE A 51 -4.92 11.20 30.00
N LEU A 52 -4.33 11.87 31.00
CA LEU A 52 -2.93 12.27 30.98
C LEU A 52 -1.99 11.07 30.99
N GLY A 53 -2.28 10.06 31.82
CA GLY A 53 -1.48 8.84 31.93
C GLY A 53 -1.45 8.04 30.63
N VAL A 54 -2.60 7.82 29.99
CA VAL A 54 -2.67 7.11 28.70
C VAL A 54 -2.01 7.93 27.59
N SER A 55 -2.22 9.25 27.55
CA SER A 55 -1.59 10.13 26.55
C SER A 55 -0.07 10.15 26.68
N ALA A 56 0.44 10.27 27.91
CA ALA A 56 1.87 10.20 28.20
C ALA A 56 2.46 8.82 27.88
N GLY A 57 1.73 7.74 28.20
CA GLY A 57 2.13 6.37 27.87
C GLY A 57 2.20 6.13 26.36
N LEU A 58 1.20 6.56 25.61
CA LEU A 58 1.20 6.50 24.14
C LEU A 58 2.31 7.36 23.53
N PHE A 59 2.54 8.55 24.07
CA PHE A 59 3.64 9.42 23.65
C PHE A 59 5.00 8.76 23.91
N ALA A 60 5.24 8.21 25.10
CA ALA A 60 6.46 7.50 25.42
C ALA A 60 6.66 6.26 24.55
N ALA A 61 5.58 5.49 24.29
CA ALA A 61 5.62 4.35 23.38
C ALA A 61 5.97 4.78 21.94
N MET A 62 5.37 5.88 21.45
CA MET A 62 5.69 6.46 20.15
C MET A 62 7.15 6.90 20.07
N VAL A 63 7.69 7.56 21.10
CA VAL A 63 9.10 7.97 21.17
C VAL A 63 10.02 6.75 21.17
N ALA A 64 9.75 5.75 22.00
CA ALA A 64 10.55 4.52 22.05
C ALA A 64 10.51 3.75 20.72
N LEU A 65 9.36 3.73 20.06
CA LEU A 65 9.19 3.08 18.76
C LEU A 65 9.90 3.88 17.66
N ALA A 66 9.81 5.21 17.68
CA ALA A 66 10.53 6.10 16.78
C ALA A 66 12.04 5.98 16.95
N GLU A 67 12.56 5.92 18.18
CA GLU A 67 13.99 5.71 18.42
C GLU A 67 14.47 4.37 17.84
N ARG A 68 13.73 3.28 18.09
CA ARG A 68 14.07 1.95 17.59
C ARG A 68 13.98 1.84 16.07
N LEU A 69 12.97 2.42 15.44
CA LEU A 69 12.74 2.32 13.99
C LEU A 69 13.51 3.37 13.18
N PHE A 70 13.57 4.63 13.67
CA PHE A 70 14.11 5.76 12.93
C PHE A 70 15.58 6.01 13.25
N TYR A 71 15.96 6.19 14.52
CA TYR A 71 17.33 6.55 14.90
C TYR A 71 18.34 5.46 14.54
N ARG A 72 18.02 4.19 14.80
CA ARG A 72 18.88 3.06 14.37
C ARG A 72 18.98 2.93 12.85
N GLY A 73 17.92 3.27 12.11
CA GLY A 73 17.92 3.26 10.65
C GLY A 73 18.83 4.35 10.07
N VAL A 74 18.72 5.58 10.59
CA VAL A 74 19.51 6.74 10.15
C VAL A 74 20.99 6.62 10.54
N ILE A 75 21.29 6.20 11.76
CA ILE A 75 22.69 6.01 12.20
C ILE A 75 23.35 4.84 11.44
N GLY A 76 22.59 3.77 11.16
CA GLY A 76 23.06 2.61 10.38
C GLY A 76 23.28 2.89 8.88
N LEU A 77 22.79 4.02 8.35
CA LEU A 77 23.07 4.48 6.98
C LEU A 77 24.43 5.18 6.87
N GLY A 78 24.87 5.89 7.91
CA GLY A 78 26.16 6.59 7.93
C GLY A 78 27.35 5.70 8.30
N GLU A 79 27.12 4.69 9.13
CA GLU A 79 28.18 3.77 9.58
C GLU A 79 28.10 2.43 8.86
N THR A 80 28.69 2.35 7.66
CA THR A 80 29.07 1.05 7.08
C THR A 80 30.37 0.57 7.70
N THR A 81 30.40 0.38 9.02
CA THR A 81 31.46 -0.40 9.67
C THR A 81 31.16 -1.88 9.43
N GLY A 82 31.25 -2.30 8.17
CA GLY A 82 31.38 -3.71 7.86
C GLY A 82 32.63 -4.21 8.57
N LYS A 83 32.49 -5.21 9.46
CA LYS A 83 33.64 -5.91 10.04
C LYS A 83 34.59 -6.24 8.88
N ARG A 84 35.73 -5.53 8.79
CA ARG A 84 36.74 -5.71 7.74
C ARG A 84 37.44 -7.04 7.97
N ARG A 85 36.72 -8.13 7.75
CA ARG A 85 37.30 -9.47 7.71
C ARG A 85 37.86 -9.67 6.32
N ARG A 86 39.19 -9.70 6.20
CA ARG A 86 39.85 -10.19 4.99
C ARG A 86 39.37 -11.63 4.76
N LEU A 87 38.62 -11.84 3.68
CA LEU A 87 38.22 -13.17 3.26
C LEU A 87 39.42 -13.85 2.63
N SER A 88 39.62 -15.13 2.96
CA SER A 88 40.62 -15.96 2.25
C SER A 88 40.22 -16.14 0.78
N ARG A 89 41.19 -16.36 -0.11
CA ARG A 89 40.96 -16.66 -1.53
C ARG A 89 40.03 -17.86 -1.72
N ALA A 90 40.10 -18.83 -0.80
CA ALA A 90 39.23 -20.02 -0.77
C ALA A 90 37.80 -19.70 -0.28
N GLU A 91 37.64 -18.76 0.66
CA GLU A 91 36.31 -18.29 1.08
C GLU A 91 35.65 -17.42 0.00
N MET A 92 36.45 -16.64 -0.72
CA MET A 92 35.98 -15.85 -1.86
C MET A 92 35.57 -16.76 -3.02
N SER A 93 36.39 -17.75 -3.39
CA SER A 93 36.03 -18.72 -4.43
C SER A 93 34.82 -19.55 -4.02
N ARG A 94 34.71 -19.99 -2.75
CA ARG A 94 33.53 -20.71 -2.25
C ARG A 94 32.27 -19.83 -2.23
N ARG A 95 32.37 -18.51 -2.03
CA ARG A 95 31.20 -17.61 -2.08
C ARG A 95 30.80 -17.23 -3.52
N VAL A 96 31.77 -17.13 -4.42
CA VAL A 96 31.56 -16.93 -5.86
C VAL A 96 30.99 -18.21 -6.51
N ALA A 97 31.52 -19.38 -6.15
CA ALA A 97 31.05 -20.69 -6.58
C ALA A 97 29.80 -21.17 -5.82
N GLY A 98 29.57 -20.65 -4.62
CA GLY A 98 28.48 -21.02 -3.71
C GLY A 98 27.09 -20.54 -4.12
N GLY A 99 26.95 -20.01 -5.34
CA GLY A 99 25.68 -19.99 -6.05
C GLY A 99 24.58 -19.20 -5.35
N ARG A 100 24.91 -18.09 -4.69
CA ARG A 100 23.86 -17.09 -4.46
C ARG A 100 23.50 -16.57 -5.86
N ARG A 101 22.44 -17.16 -6.45
CA ARG A 101 21.96 -16.82 -7.80
C ARG A 101 21.92 -15.29 -7.89
N ALA A 102 22.52 -14.70 -8.91
CA ALA A 102 22.73 -13.25 -8.99
C ALA A 102 21.40 -12.49 -8.76
N PHE A 103 20.30 -13.02 -9.28
CA PHE A 103 18.93 -12.65 -8.92
C PHE A 103 18.68 -12.45 -7.41
N ALA A 104 18.95 -13.45 -6.56
CA ALA A 104 18.71 -13.40 -5.12
C ALA A 104 19.63 -12.40 -4.40
N ALA A 105 20.83 -12.15 -4.94
CA ALA A 105 21.73 -11.13 -4.42
C ALA A 105 21.20 -9.72 -4.72
N VAL A 106 20.74 -9.46 -5.95
CA VAL A 106 20.13 -8.18 -6.35
C VAL A 106 18.82 -7.95 -5.60
N PHE A 107 17.94 -8.97 -5.52
CA PHE A 107 16.70 -8.89 -4.75
C PHE A 107 16.98 -8.57 -3.26
N GLY A 108 17.95 -9.25 -2.66
CA GLY A 108 18.35 -8.98 -1.27
C GLY A 108 18.98 -7.59 -1.08
N ARG A 109 19.57 -7.00 -2.12
CA ARG A 109 20.03 -5.61 -2.12
C ARG A 109 18.85 -4.65 -2.13
N GLU A 110 17.87 -4.86 -3.00
CA GLU A 110 16.65 -4.03 -3.06
C GLU A 110 15.91 -4.01 -1.73
N TRP A 111 15.74 -5.18 -1.11
CA TRP A 111 15.11 -5.33 0.20
C TRP A 111 15.84 -4.52 1.27
N LYS A 112 17.18 -4.50 1.24
CA LYS A 112 17.98 -3.71 2.17
C LYS A 112 17.88 -2.21 1.89
N ILE A 113 17.95 -1.77 0.64
CA ILE A 113 17.82 -0.35 0.28
C ILE A 113 16.45 0.17 0.75
N MET A 114 15.38 -0.60 0.50
CA MET A 114 14.03 -0.24 0.90
C MET A 114 13.88 -0.11 2.43
N ASN A 115 14.38 -1.10 3.18
CA ASN A 115 14.16 -1.18 4.63
C ASN A 115 15.16 -0.39 5.47
N ARG A 116 16.37 -0.11 4.95
CA ARG A 116 17.37 0.69 5.65
C ARG A 116 17.14 2.19 5.49
N THR A 117 16.40 2.61 4.47
CA THR A 117 16.09 4.01 4.21
C THR A 117 14.65 4.32 4.65
N PRO A 118 14.43 4.99 5.80
CA PRO A 118 13.11 5.14 6.40
C PRO A 118 12.06 5.71 5.44
N ILE A 119 12.43 6.70 4.62
CA ILE A 119 11.48 7.31 3.69
C ILE A 119 11.02 6.34 2.60
N PHE A 120 11.87 5.41 2.15
CA PHE A 120 11.51 4.40 1.17
C PHE A 120 10.55 3.38 1.79
N LEU A 121 10.85 2.90 3.00
CA LEU A 121 9.95 2.02 3.75
C LEU A 121 8.57 2.67 3.97
N LEU A 122 8.55 3.93 4.42
CA LEU A 122 7.33 4.68 4.71
C LEU A 122 6.46 4.93 3.47
N ASN A 123 7.05 5.18 2.30
CA ASN A 123 6.32 5.55 1.07
C ASN A 123 6.17 4.41 0.05
N GLY A 124 6.81 3.26 0.30
CA GLY A 124 6.68 2.05 -0.49
C GLY A 124 5.89 0.98 0.25
N VAL A 125 6.56 0.28 1.16
CA VAL A 125 6.00 -0.90 1.86
C VAL A 125 4.86 -0.50 2.80
N LEU A 126 5.07 0.52 3.63
CA LEU A 126 4.08 0.90 4.65
C LEU A 126 2.82 1.50 4.03
N VAL A 127 2.89 2.25 2.92
CA VAL A 127 1.67 2.72 2.22
C VAL A 127 0.82 1.53 1.78
N SER A 128 1.44 0.50 1.21
CA SER A 128 0.73 -0.71 0.74
C SER A 128 0.01 -1.43 1.89
N VAL A 129 0.53 -1.34 3.12
CA VAL A 129 -0.07 -1.95 4.32
C VAL A 129 -1.11 -1.03 4.97
N LEU A 130 -0.82 0.27 5.06
CA LEU A 130 -1.64 1.24 5.78
C LEU A 130 -2.85 1.71 4.96
N LEU A 131 -2.75 1.76 3.63
CA LEU A 131 -3.81 2.27 2.76
C LEU A 131 -5.12 1.46 2.91
N PRO A 132 -5.12 0.11 2.89
CA PRO A 132 -6.31 -0.68 3.20
C PRO A 132 -6.91 -0.40 4.58
N ALA A 133 -6.06 -0.23 5.60
CA ALA A 133 -6.51 0.06 6.96
C ALA A 133 -7.16 1.46 7.05
N LEU A 134 -6.67 2.42 6.27
CA LEU A 134 -7.27 3.76 6.19
C LEU A 134 -8.68 3.69 5.58
N PHE A 135 -8.91 2.87 4.56
CA PHE A 135 -10.25 2.66 4.01
C PHE A 135 -11.23 2.07 5.04
N VAL A 136 -10.77 1.16 5.91
CA VAL A 136 -11.58 0.67 7.04
C VAL A 136 -11.91 1.78 8.02
N LEU A 137 -10.92 2.60 8.38
CA LEU A 137 -11.13 3.71 9.29
C LEU A 137 -12.17 4.69 8.72
N MET A 138 -12.06 5.04 7.44
CA MET A 138 -13.03 5.92 6.76
C MET A 138 -14.43 5.29 6.72
N ALA A 139 -14.54 3.99 6.48
CA ALA A 139 -15.82 3.27 6.48
C ALA A 139 -16.45 3.13 7.88
N THR A 140 -15.66 3.13 8.94
CA THR A 140 -16.12 2.91 10.33
C THR A 140 -16.33 4.20 11.12
N VAL A 141 -15.57 5.25 10.81
CA VAL A 141 -15.53 6.56 11.50
C VAL A 141 -16.20 7.68 10.70
N GLY A 142 -16.35 7.52 9.39
CA GLY A 142 -16.93 8.55 8.52
C GLY A 142 -18.37 8.91 8.89
N PRO A 143 -18.82 10.14 8.56
CA PRO A 143 -20.17 10.65 8.87
C PRO A 143 -21.33 9.84 8.26
N GLY A 144 -21.07 8.79 7.47
CA GLY A 144 -22.08 7.87 6.91
C GLY A 144 -22.89 7.09 7.93
N ARG A 145 -22.46 7.04 9.21
CA ARG A 145 -23.29 6.48 10.31
C ARG A 145 -24.27 7.48 10.92
N SER A 146 -24.36 8.70 10.37
CA SER A 146 -25.37 9.67 10.80
C SER A 146 -26.71 9.25 10.20
N GLU A 147 -27.66 8.86 11.04
CA GLU A 147 -29.08 8.69 10.65
C GLU A 147 -29.71 9.99 10.08
N ALA A 148 -28.98 11.10 10.10
CA ALA A 148 -29.32 12.37 9.46
C ALA A 148 -28.98 12.42 7.96
N ALA A 149 -28.20 11.47 7.43
CA ALA A 149 -28.03 11.33 6.00
C ALA A 149 -29.17 10.43 5.48
N GLY A 150 -30.10 11.01 4.73
CA GLY A 150 -31.24 10.29 4.16
C GLY A 150 -30.85 9.07 3.30
N PRO A 151 -31.81 8.41 2.62
CA PRO A 151 -31.66 7.07 2.02
C PRO A 151 -30.55 6.87 0.96
N GLY A 152 -29.71 7.88 0.68
CA GLY A 152 -28.59 7.83 -0.27
C GLY A 152 -27.23 8.30 0.28
N GLY A 153 -27.07 8.52 1.59
CA GLY A 153 -25.85 9.13 2.14
C GLY A 153 -24.84 8.18 2.79
N ASP A 154 -25.19 6.92 3.01
CA ASP A 154 -24.26 5.96 3.61
C ASP A 154 -23.53 5.21 2.49
N THR A 155 -22.35 5.72 2.11
CA THR A 155 -21.46 5.12 1.10
C THR A 155 -21.24 3.63 1.35
N MET A 156 -21.27 3.20 2.61
CA MET A 156 -21.17 1.81 3.02
C MET A 156 -22.44 1.00 2.71
N THR A 157 -23.62 1.60 2.87
CA THR A 157 -24.91 0.98 2.52
C THR A 157 -25.09 0.94 1.00
N MET A 158 -24.66 1.96 0.26
CA MET A 158 -24.60 1.90 -1.21
C MET A 158 -23.61 0.85 -1.71
N LEU A 159 -22.42 0.74 -1.11
CA LEU A 159 -21.45 -0.30 -1.46
C LEU A 159 -22.01 -1.70 -1.16
N LYS A 160 -22.67 -1.90 0.00
CA LYS A 160 -23.35 -3.15 0.34
C LYS A 160 -24.49 -3.49 -0.62
N LEU A 161 -25.35 -2.53 -0.98
CA LEU A 161 -26.43 -2.70 -1.95
C LEU A 161 -25.90 -3.03 -3.36
N LEU A 162 -24.77 -2.43 -3.75
CA LEU A 162 -24.09 -2.74 -5.01
C LEU A 162 -23.46 -4.15 -4.98
N MET A 163 -22.97 -4.57 -3.81
CA MET A 163 -22.39 -5.89 -3.57
C MET A 163 -23.43 -7.02 -3.44
N GLU A 164 -24.70 -6.68 -3.19
CA GLU A 164 -25.78 -7.67 -3.01
C GLU A 164 -26.43 -8.08 -4.34
N LYS A 165 -26.40 -7.20 -5.36
CA LYS A 165 -27.15 -7.41 -6.62
C LYS A 165 -26.44 -8.25 -7.69
N ASP A 166 -25.12 -8.23 -7.78
CA ASP A 166 -24.40 -8.98 -8.83
C ASP A 166 -23.06 -9.56 -8.33
N PRO A 167 -22.91 -10.90 -8.25
CA PRO A 167 -21.65 -11.54 -7.89
C PRO A 167 -20.45 -11.12 -8.73
N LEU A 168 -20.66 -10.78 -10.01
CA LEU A 168 -19.60 -10.31 -10.91
C LEU A 168 -19.06 -8.95 -10.47
N VAL A 169 -19.95 -8.02 -10.16
CA VAL A 169 -19.61 -6.66 -9.72
C VAL A 169 -18.85 -6.69 -8.39
N VAL A 170 -19.20 -7.62 -7.48
CA VAL A 170 -18.45 -7.83 -6.24
C VAL A 170 -17.01 -8.23 -6.51
N VAL A 171 -16.79 -9.21 -7.40
CA VAL A 171 -15.44 -9.70 -7.72
C VAL A 171 -14.62 -8.61 -8.38
N LEU A 172 -15.19 -7.88 -9.35
CA LEU A 172 -14.51 -6.79 -10.05
C LEU A 172 -14.21 -5.60 -9.12
N GLY A 173 -15.14 -5.25 -8.24
CA GLY A 173 -14.95 -4.20 -7.23
C GLY A 173 -13.86 -4.57 -6.22
N ALA A 174 -13.86 -5.81 -5.74
CA ALA A 174 -12.81 -6.32 -4.86
C ALA A 174 -11.44 -6.34 -5.58
N ALA A 175 -11.40 -6.78 -6.84
CA ALA A 175 -10.19 -6.76 -7.67
C ALA A 175 -9.65 -5.34 -7.83
N LEU A 176 -10.51 -4.37 -8.14
CA LEU A 176 -10.13 -2.96 -8.28
C LEU A 176 -9.57 -2.42 -6.96
N PHE A 177 -10.26 -2.63 -5.84
CA PHE A 177 -9.81 -2.19 -4.52
C PHE A 177 -8.43 -2.75 -4.16
N MET A 178 -8.24 -4.07 -4.36
CA MET A 178 -6.95 -4.73 -4.12
C MET A 178 -5.85 -4.22 -5.06
N THR A 179 -6.17 -4.01 -6.35
CA THR A 179 -5.20 -3.51 -7.34
C THR A 179 -4.74 -2.11 -6.97
N VAL A 180 -5.66 -1.22 -6.62
CA VAL A 180 -5.37 0.15 -6.18
C VAL A 180 -4.48 0.15 -4.93
N CYS A 181 -4.81 -0.69 -3.94
CA CYS A 181 -3.98 -0.80 -2.73
C CYS A 181 -2.58 -1.36 -3.00
N GLY A 182 -2.46 -2.25 -4.00
CA GLY A 182 -1.19 -2.83 -4.44
C GLY A 182 -0.37 -1.93 -5.38
N SER A 183 -0.98 -0.99 -6.10
CA SER A 183 -0.28 -0.14 -7.09
C SER A 183 0.05 1.26 -6.57
N ILE A 184 -0.72 1.80 -5.61
CA ILE A 184 -0.42 3.09 -4.97
C ILE A 184 0.72 2.94 -3.97
N ASN A 185 1.91 2.61 -4.48
CA ASN A 185 3.16 2.71 -3.76
C ASN A 185 4.23 3.15 -4.77
N GLY A 186 5.11 4.08 -4.36
CA GLY A 186 6.15 4.61 -5.25
C GLY A 186 7.28 3.60 -5.53
N THR A 187 7.11 2.31 -5.22
CA THR A 187 8.20 1.32 -5.22
C THR A 187 8.67 1.02 -6.63
N ALA A 188 7.73 0.69 -7.54
CA ALA A 188 8.04 0.34 -8.93
C ALA A 188 8.62 1.55 -9.69
N SER A 189 7.99 2.72 -9.52
CA SER A 189 8.31 3.98 -10.19
C SER A 189 9.50 4.75 -9.62
N SER A 190 10.18 4.19 -8.63
CA SER A 190 11.47 4.68 -8.13
C SER A 190 12.54 3.58 -8.02
N THR A 191 12.35 2.44 -8.70
CA THR A 191 13.19 1.24 -8.54
C THR A 191 14.67 1.45 -8.84
N PHE A 192 14.99 2.25 -9.85
CA PHE A 192 16.34 2.64 -10.26
C PHE A 192 16.74 3.96 -9.61
N SER A 193 15.81 4.91 -9.53
CA SER A 193 16.01 6.20 -8.85
C SER A 193 16.45 6.03 -7.38
N ARG A 194 15.97 5.00 -6.66
CA ARG A 194 16.36 4.72 -5.25
C ARG A 194 17.85 4.40 -5.05
N GLU A 195 18.58 4.02 -6.09
CA GLU A 195 20.02 3.78 -5.99
C GLU A 195 20.84 5.09 -6.00
N GLY A 196 20.28 6.16 -6.59
CA GLY A 196 20.92 7.47 -6.65
C GLY A 196 22.32 7.43 -7.26
N ALA A 197 23.24 8.20 -6.67
CA ALA A 197 24.64 8.27 -7.07
C ALA A 197 25.41 6.93 -6.97
N GLN A 198 24.84 5.86 -6.40
CA GLN A 198 25.46 4.52 -6.35
C GLN A 198 25.04 3.61 -7.50
N PHE A 199 24.22 4.10 -8.43
CA PHE A 199 23.73 3.32 -9.57
C PHE A 199 24.86 2.79 -10.47
N TRP A 200 25.99 3.50 -10.57
CA TRP A 200 27.17 3.05 -11.31
C TRP A 200 27.65 1.65 -10.88
N ILE A 201 27.47 1.28 -9.61
CA ILE A 201 27.81 -0.07 -9.11
C ILE A 201 27.00 -1.13 -9.87
N SER A 202 25.71 -0.87 -10.09
CA SER A 202 24.83 -1.78 -10.81
C SER A 202 25.18 -1.92 -12.29
N GLN A 203 25.90 -0.96 -12.87
CA GLN A 203 26.37 -1.04 -14.25
C GLN A 203 27.63 -1.89 -14.40
N VAL A 204 28.48 -1.95 -13.36
CA VAL A 204 29.77 -2.66 -13.41
C VAL A 204 29.72 -4.06 -12.82
N ILE A 205 28.66 -4.43 -12.06
CA ILE A 205 28.55 -5.81 -11.56
C ILE A 205 28.40 -6.80 -12.74
N PRO A 206 28.99 -8.01 -12.63
CA PRO A 206 28.94 -9.02 -13.69
C PRO A 206 27.59 -9.75 -13.71
N VAL A 207 26.49 -9.00 -13.85
CA VAL A 207 25.11 -9.50 -13.89
C VAL A 207 24.38 -8.82 -15.04
N ALA A 208 23.78 -9.61 -15.92
CA ALA A 208 23.07 -9.07 -17.09
C ALA A 208 21.95 -8.09 -16.67
N PRO A 209 21.76 -6.95 -17.38
CA PRO A 209 20.73 -5.97 -17.06
C PRO A 209 19.33 -6.57 -16.89
N ARG A 210 18.91 -7.49 -17.77
CA ARG A 210 17.66 -8.24 -17.62
C ARG A 210 17.53 -8.99 -16.29
N GLU A 211 18.60 -9.58 -15.77
CA GLU A 211 18.55 -10.33 -14.51
C GLU A 211 18.43 -9.38 -13.33
N GLN A 212 19.09 -8.22 -13.41
CA GLN A 212 18.94 -7.15 -12.42
C GLN A 212 17.52 -6.57 -12.43
N ALA A 213 16.97 -6.29 -13.62
CA ALA A 213 15.61 -5.80 -13.80
C ALA A 213 14.58 -6.83 -13.32
N ALA A 214 14.78 -8.12 -13.57
CA ALA A 214 13.90 -9.18 -13.09
C ALA A 214 13.90 -9.27 -11.55
N ALA A 215 15.07 -9.19 -10.91
CA ALA A 215 15.17 -9.20 -9.45
C ALA A 215 14.51 -7.98 -8.80
N LYS A 216 14.72 -6.80 -9.41
CA LYS A 216 14.08 -5.54 -9.06
C LYS A 216 12.57 -5.59 -9.22
N PHE A 217 12.09 -6.17 -10.32
CA PHE A 217 10.67 -6.40 -10.58
C PHE A 217 10.05 -7.30 -9.51
N ALA A 218 10.70 -8.41 -9.18
CA ALA A 218 10.21 -9.30 -8.14
C ALA A 218 10.10 -8.61 -6.77
N HIS A 219 11.04 -7.71 -6.44
CA HIS A 219 10.95 -6.90 -5.22
C HIS A 219 9.75 -5.94 -5.26
N SER A 220 9.60 -5.16 -6.33
CA SER A 220 8.49 -4.21 -6.48
C SER A 220 7.13 -4.92 -6.51
N TYR A 221 7.04 -6.05 -7.19
CA TYR A 221 5.84 -6.88 -7.27
C TYR A 221 5.52 -7.57 -5.94
N LEU A 222 6.53 -7.94 -5.13
CA LEU A 222 6.29 -8.42 -3.77
C LEU A 222 5.62 -7.35 -2.91
N VAL A 223 6.05 -6.09 -3.01
CA VAL A 223 5.40 -4.98 -2.29
C VAL A 223 3.96 -4.78 -2.76
N ALA A 224 3.71 -4.85 -4.07
CA ALA A 224 2.35 -4.81 -4.60
C ALA A 224 1.49 -5.98 -4.08
N THR A 225 2.05 -7.19 -4.04
CA THR A 225 1.39 -8.39 -3.51
C THR A 225 1.06 -8.24 -2.02
N LEU A 226 1.92 -7.59 -1.23
CA LEU A 226 1.62 -7.27 0.17
C LEU A 226 0.39 -6.35 0.27
N GLY A 227 0.29 -5.33 -0.61
CA GLY A 227 -0.88 -4.45 -0.67
C GLY A 227 -2.17 -5.18 -1.07
N VAL A 228 -2.09 -6.12 -2.01
CA VAL A 228 -3.22 -6.99 -2.38
C VAL A 228 -3.63 -7.87 -1.19
N ALA A 229 -2.67 -8.47 -0.48
CA ALA A 229 -2.95 -9.34 0.66
C ALA A 229 -3.60 -8.59 1.82
N THR A 230 -3.08 -7.41 2.19
CA THR A 230 -3.67 -6.58 3.24
C THR A 230 -5.06 -6.07 2.86
N ALA A 231 -5.27 -5.68 1.59
CA ALA A 231 -6.58 -5.33 1.07
C ALA A 231 -7.56 -6.50 1.07
N ALA A 232 -7.13 -7.71 0.73
CA ALA A 232 -7.96 -8.92 0.77
C ALA A 232 -8.42 -9.24 2.20
N VAL A 233 -7.52 -9.14 3.19
CA VAL A 233 -7.85 -9.33 4.61
C VAL A 233 -8.87 -8.30 5.06
N VAL A 234 -8.68 -7.03 4.69
CA VAL A 234 -9.64 -5.96 4.99
C VAL A 234 -11.01 -6.21 4.35
N ALA A 235 -11.04 -6.58 3.07
CA ALA A 235 -12.28 -6.86 2.36
C ALA A 235 -13.02 -8.09 2.94
N GLY A 236 -12.29 -9.12 3.36
CA GLY A 236 -12.90 -10.28 4.05
C GLY A 236 -13.43 -9.93 5.42
N ALA A 237 -12.63 -9.27 6.26
CA ALA A 237 -12.97 -9.02 7.66
C ALA A 237 -14.06 -7.94 7.84
N PHE A 238 -14.05 -6.88 7.02
CA PHE A 238 -14.95 -5.74 7.21
C PHE A 238 -16.10 -5.70 6.20
N LEU A 239 -15.87 -6.12 4.95
CA LEU A 239 -16.89 -6.13 3.90
C LEU A 239 -17.60 -7.49 3.78
N HIS A 240 -17.22 -8.49 4.57
CA HIS A 240 -17.83 -9.83 4.61
C HIS A 240 -17.91 -10.49 3.22
N VAL A 241 -16.93 -10.23 2.36
CA VAL A 241 -16.88 -10.82 1.02
C VAL A 241 -16.56 -12.31 1.14
N GLY A 242 -17.38 -13.16 0.52
CA GLY A 242 -17.15 -14.60 0.51
C GLY A 242 -15.78 -14.99 -0.04
N ALA A 243 -15.14 -16.00 0.57
CA ALA A 243 -13.76 -16.42 0.27
C ALA A 243 -13.50 -16.70 -1.23
N GLY A 244 -14.45 -17.33 -1.93
CA GLY A 244 -14.32 -17.59 -3.37
C GLY A 244 -14.26 -16.31 -4.22
N ARG A 245 -15.03 -15.27 -3.85
CA ARG A 245 -15.03 -13.98 -4.53
C ARG A 245 -13.75 -13.19 -4.24
N LEU A 246 -13.24 -13.27 -3.00
CA LEU A 246 -11.93 -12.70 -2.65
C LEU A 246 -10.81 -13.37 -3.42
N ALA A 247 -10.80 -14.71 -3.52
CA ALA A 247 -9.80 -15.43 -4.28
C ALA A 247 -9.79 -15.05 -5.76
N ALA A 248 -10.98 -14.97 -6.38
CA ALA A 248 -11.12 -14.52 -7.77
C ALA A 248 -10.66 -13.06 -7.95
N GLY A 249 -11.05 -12.17 -7.04
CA GLY A 249 -10.63 -10.77 -7.07
C GLY A 249 -9.12 -10.62 -6.88
N ALA A 250 -8.51 -11.40 -5.99
CA ALA A 250 -7.08 -11.39 -5.73
C ALA A 250 -6.30 -11.91 -6.94
N ALA A 251 -6.78 -12.97 -7.60
CA ALA A 251 -6.17 -13.47 -8.84
C ALA A 251 -6.15 -12.40 -9.94
N LEU A 252 -7.26 -11.67 -10.12
CA LEU A 252 -7.34 -10.55 -11.06
C LEU A 252 -6.40 -9.40 -10.65
N ALA A 253 -6.37 -9.05 -9.35
CA ALA A 253 -5.53 -7.96 -8.85
C ALA A 253 -4.03 -8.27 -9.01
N LEU A 254 -3.62 -9.50 -8.76
CA LEU A 254 -2.25 -9.95 -8.98
C LEU A 254 -1.90 -9.95 -10.47
N ALA A 255 -2.80 -10.40 -11.34
CA ALA A 255 -2.61 -10.33 -12.79
C ALA A 255 -2.50 -8.88 -13.29
N ALA A 256 -3.33 -7.97 -12.79
CA ALA A 256 -3.25 -6.54 -13.10
C ALA A 256 -2.01 -5.87 -12.51
N GLY A 257 -1.50 -6.33 -11.37
CA GLY A 257 -0.29 -5.79 -10.74
C GLY A 257 0.97 -5.96 -11.59
N VAL A 258 1.03 -6.97 -12.47
CA VAL A 258 2.19 -7.22 -13.33
C VAL A 258 2.42 -6.07 -14.33
N PRO A 259 1.45 -5.72 -15.21
CA PRO A 259 1.64 -4.62 -16.16
C PRO A 259 1.78 -3.25 -15.48
N LEU A 260 1.12 -3.01 -14.35
CA LEU A 260 1.28 -1.76 -13.59
C LEU A 260 2.71 -1.63 -13.02
N THR A 261 3.22 -2.70 -12.40
CA THR A 261 4.61 -2.73 -11.91
C THR A 261 5.61 -2.56 -13.06
N ALA A 262 5.36 -3.22 -14.20
CA ALA A 262 6.22 -3.12 -15.37
C ALA A 262 6.23 -1.72 -15.98
N ALA A 263 5.06 -1.07 -16.08
CA ALA A 263 4.93 0.30 -16.57
C ALA A 263 5.66 1.29 -15.66
N GLY A 264 5.44 1.21 -14.34
CA GLY A 264 6.13 2.07 -13.38
C GLY A 264 7.65 1.90 -13.44
N MET A 265 8.15 0.66 -13.52
CA MET A 265 9.58 0.40 -13.67
C MET A 265 10.14 0.86 -15.02
N ALA A 266 9.39 0.71 -16.11
CA ALA A 266 9.83 1.15 -17.43
C ALA A 266 9.98 2.68 -17.49
N ILE A 267 9.05 3.43 -16.88
CA ILE A 267 9.14 4.89 -16.76
C ILE A 267 10.39 5.28 -15.97
N ASP A 268 10.63 4.63 -14.83
CA ASP A 268 11.80 4.94 -14.00
C ASP A 268 13.12 4.56 -14.68
N LEU A 269 13.14 3.46 -15.43
CA LEU A 269 14.31 3.04 -16.20
C LEU A 269 14.58 3.97 -17.39
N ALA A 270 13.55 4.54 -18.01
CA ALA A 270 13.72 5.48 -19.12
C ALA A 270 14.41 6.77 -18.64
N ARG A 271 14.03 7.28 -17.47
CA ARG A 271 14.51 8.55 -16.92
C ARG A 271 14.84 8.46 -15.42
N PRO A 272 15.85 7.67 -15.01
CA PRO A 272 16.13 7.50 -13.60
C PRO A 272 16.62 8.81 -12.98
N LEU A 273 16.06 9.18 -11.83
CA LEU A 273 16.53 10.31 -11.04
C LEU A 273 17.68 9.84 -10.15
N LEU A 274 18.92 9.98 -10.64
CA LEU A 274 20.12 9.53 -9.92
C LEU A 274 20.78 10.63 -9.08
N ASP A 275 20.66 11.89 -9.50
CA ASP A 275 21.27 13.04 -8.85
C ASP A 275 20.37 13.65 -7.78
N TRP A 276 20.19 12.92 -6.67
CA TRP A 276 19.51 13.45 -5.48
C TRP A 276 20.42 13.43 -4.26
N THR A 277 20.30 14.47 -3.44
CA THR A 277 21.00 14.60 -2.15
C THR A 277 20.14 14.16 -0.96
N ASN A 278 18.82 14.14 -1.13
CA ASN A 278 17.86 13.69 -0.13
C ASN A 278 17.03 12.52 -0.69
N PRO A 279 17.01 11.35 -0.03
CA PRO A 279 16.20 10.20 -0.45
C PRO A 279 14.71 10.52 -0.69
N GLN A 280 14.16 11.54 -0.03
CA GLN A 280 12.79 12.00 -0.28
C GLN A 280 12.55 12.39 -1.75
N LYS A 281 13.57 12.94 -2.42
CA LYS A 281 13.47 13.33 -3.83
C LYS A 281 13.27 12.13 -4.76
N ALA A 282 13.87 10.99 -4.44
CA ALA A 282 13.80 9.79 -5.27
C ALA A 282 12.39 9.18 -5.35
N ILE A 283 11.53 9.44 -4.35
CA ILE A 283 10.18 8.85 -4.28
C ILE A 283 9.05 9.89 -4.25
N LYS A 284 9.10 10.93 -3.41
CA LYS A 284 7.98 11.89 -3.27
C LYS A 284 8.00 13.02 -4.29
N GLN A 285 9.18 13.51 -4.66
CA GLN A 285 9.34 14.63 -5.59
C GLN A 285 9.80 14.15 -6.98
N ASN A 286 9.71 12.84 -7.24
CA ASN A 286 10.14 12.25 -8.49
C ASN A 286 8.98 12.30 -9.50
N LEU A 287 9.21 13.00 -10.62
CA LEU A 287 8.24 13.08 -11.71
C LEU A 287 7.85 11.70 -12.26
N ASN A 288 8.76 10.71 -12.21
CA ASN A 288 8.49 9.35 -12.65
C ASN A 288 7.35 8.71 -11.86
N VAL A 289 7.20 9.04 -10.57
CA VAL A 289 6.13 8.51 -9.72
C VAL A 289 4.77 9.10 -10.15
N LEU A 290 4.74 10.38 -10.53
CA LEU A 290 3.55 11.01 -11.09
C LEU A 290 3.20 10.45 -12.47
N LEU A 291 4.20 10.26 -13.35
CA LEU A 291 4.00 9.67 -14.67
C LEU A 291 3.51 8.23 -14.58
N ALA A 292 4.06 7.45 -13.64
CA ALA A 292 3.60 6.09 -13.37
C ALA A 292 2.15 6.08 -12.86
N LEU A 293 1.78 7.01 -11.99
CA LEU A 293 0.39 7.14 -11.55
C LEU A 293 -0.57 7.40 -12.73
N PHE A 294 -0.20 8.28 -13.67
CA PHE A 294 -1.00 8.51 -14.88
C PHE A 294 -1.04 7.28 -15.80
N ALA A 295 0.08 6.57 -15.95
CA ALA A 295 0.11 5.33 -16.72
C ALA A 295 -0.79 4.26 -16.09
N ASP A 296 -0.72 4.08 -14.77
CA ASP A 296 -1.56 3.16 -14.02
C ASP A 296 -3.04 3.52 -14.15
N ALA A 297 -3.39 4.80 -14.00
CA ALA A 297 -4.76 5.29 -14.20
C ALA A 297 -5.27 5.03 -15.63
N GLY A 298 -4.42 5.24 -16.64
CA GLY A 298 -4.71 4.95 -18.04
C GLY A 298 -4.96 3.46 -18.29
N ILE A 299 -4.09 2.58 -17.78
CA ILE A 299 -4.23 1.13 -17.89
C ILE A 299 -5.53 0.66 -17.22
N LEU A 300 -5.81 1.13 -16.00
CA LEU A 300 -7.03 0.77 -15.27
C LEU A 300 -8.30 1.30 -15.95
N THR A 301 -8.25 2.48 -16.57
CA THR A 301 -9.37 3.04 -17.32
C THR A 301 -9.62 2.26 -18.61
N ALA A 302 -8.57 1.88 -19.33
CA ALA A 302 -8.70 1.00 -20.49
C ALA A 302 -9.29 -0.36 -20.10
N LEU A 303 -8.84 -0.93 -18.98
CA LEU A 303 -9.40 -2.17 -18.43
C LEU A 303 -10.88 -2.01 -18.08
N TYR A 304 -11.27 -0.91 -17.44
CA TYR A 304 -12.68 -0.61 -17.12
C TYR A 304 -13.57 -0.61 -18.36
N PHE A 305 -13.17 0.11 -19.42
CA PHE A 305 -13.94 0.13 -20.67
C PHE A 305 -13.95 -1.23 -21.37
N GLY A 306 -12.85 -1.99 -21.33
CA GLY A 306 -12.80 -3.36 -21.86
C GLY A 306 -13.75 -4.30 -21.13
N VAL A 307 -13.77 -4.27 -19.80
CA VAL A 307 -14.71 -5.05 -18.98
C VAL A 307 -16.16 -4.64 -19.26
N LYS A 308 -16.44 -3.33 -19.34
CA LYS A 308 -17.79 -2.82 -19.64
C LYS A 308 -18.27 -3.29 -21.02
N ALA A 309 -17.42 -3.24 -22.03
CA ALA A 309 -17.73 -3.74 -23.37
C ALA A 309 -18.02 -5.24 -23.34
N LEU A 310 -17.22 -6.02 -22.60
CA LEU A 310 -17.40 -7.46 -22.46
C LEU A 310 -18.70 -7.81 -21.74
N MET A 311 -19.08 -7.06 -20.70
CA MET A 311 -20.39 -7.23 -20.03
C MET A 311 -21.56 -6.94 -20.97
N GLY A 312 -21.41 -6.03 -21.94
CA GLY A 312 -22.42 -5.73 -22.95
C GLY A 312 -22.69 -6.87 -23.95
N THR A 313 -21.83 -7.90 -24.00
CA THR A 313 -21.98 -9.04 -24.93
C THR A 313 -22.93 -10.14 -24.42
N GLY A 314 -23.39 -10.06 -23.16
CA GLY A 314 -24.28 -11.06 -22.56
C GLY A 314 -23.59 -12.39 -22.19
N LEU A 315 -22.26 -12.43 -22.16
CA LEU A 315 -21.50 -13.60 -21.72
C LEU A 315 -21.79 -13.95 -20.24
N ALA A 316 -21.71 -15.25 -19.93
CA ALA A 316 -21.82 -15.72 -18.55
C ALA A 316 -20.75 -15.07 -17.65
N PRO A 317 -21.06 -14.75 -16.37
CA PRO A 317 -20.13 -14.07 -15.46
C PRO A 317 -18.74 -14.72 -15.36
N ASN A 318 -18.68 -16.05 -15.33
CA ASN A 318 -17.41 -16.78 -15.27
C ASN A 318 -16.59 -16.64 -16.56
N ALA A 319 -17.24 -16.55 -17.71
CA ALA A 319 -16.57 -16.32 -18.99
C ALA A 319 -16.00 -14.90 -19.06
N VAL A 320 -16.73 -13.91 -18.53
CA VAL A 320 -16.23 -12.52 -18.40
C VAL A 320 -14.98 -12.50 -17.51
N LEU A 321 -15.03 -13.08 -16.32
CA LEU A 321 -13.89 -13.14 -15.41
C LEU A 321 -12.67 -13.86 -16.02
N GLY A 322 -12.91 -14.99 -16.70
CA GLY A 322 -11.85 -15.76 -17.37
C GLY A 322 -11.20 -14.98 -18.51
N ALA A 323 -11.98 -14.30 -19.34
CA ALA A 323 -11.47 -13.46 -20.43
C ALA A 323 -10.68 -12.25 -19.91
N VAL A 324 -11.16 -11.60 -18.84
CA VAL A 324 -10.42 -10.49 -18.18
C VAL A 324 -9.11 -10.99 -17.61
N PHE A 325 -9.11 -12.13 -16.90
CA PHE A 325 -7.89 -12.74 -16.37
C PHE A 325 -6.89 -13.08 -17.48
N ALA A 326 -7.36 -13.73 -18.56
CA ALA A 326 -6.52 -14.08 -19.70
C ALA A 326 -5.93 -12.83 -20.39
N GLY A 327 -6.73 -11.77 -20.56
CA GLY A 327 -6.28 -10.49 -21.10
C GLY A 327 -5.22 -9.82 -20.23
N LEU A 328 -5.42 -9.80 -18.91
CA LEU A 328 -4.45 -9.28 -17.94
C LEU A 328 -3.17 -10.11 -17.91
N ALA A 329 -3.27 -11.44 -17.95
CA ALA A 329 -2.12 -12.33 -17.99
C ALA A 329 -1.31 -12.14 -19.29
N GLY A 330 -2.00 -11.99 -20.43
CA GLY A 330 -1.36 -11.70 -21.72
C GLY A 330 -0.65 -10.34 -21.71
N LEU A 331 -1.33 -9.28 -21.26
CA LEU A 331 -0.75 -7.94 -21.08
C LEU A 331 0.42 -7.97 -20.10
N GLY A 332 0.30 -8.72 -19.00
CA GLY A 332 1.36 -8.94 -18.02
C GLY A 332 2.59 -9.61 -18.62
N ALA A 333 2.42 -10.68 -19.39
CA ALA A 333 3.52 -11.37 -20.06
C ALA A 333 4.23 -10.46 -21.07
N VAL A 334 3.46 -9.75 -21.90
CA VAL A 334 4.01 -8.81 -22.89
C VAL A 334 4.77 -7.68 -22.21
N SER A 335 4.15 -7.01 -21.23
CA SER A 335 4.77 -5.88 -20.50
C SER A 335 6.04 -6.29 -19.75
N TYR A 336 6.07 -7.48 -19.15
CA TYR A 336 7.26 -8.03 -18.50
C TYR A 336 8.38 -8.29 -19.51
N VAL A 337 8.10 -8.94 -20.63
CA VAL A 337 9.11 -9.20 -21.68
C VAL A 337 9.63 -7.89 -22.28
N VAL A 338 8.75 -6.92 -22.52
CA VAL A 338 9.12 -5.59 -23.00
C VAL A 338 10.04 -4.88 -22.00
N LEU A 339 9.71 -4.92 -20.71
CA LEU A 339 10.55 -4.35 -19.65
C LEU A 339 11.96 -4.97 -19.65
N LEU A 340 12.07 -6.30 -19.74
CA LEU A 340 13.38 -6.97 -19.75
C LEU A 340 14.22 -6.63 -20.98
N ARG A 341 13.59 -6.58 -22.17
CA ARG A 341 14.27 -6.15 -23.40
C ARG A 341 14.67 -4.69 -23.36
N PHE A 342 13.83 -3.84 -22.76
CA PHE A 342 14.13 -2.43 -22.56
C PHE A 342 15.29 -2.25 -21.58
N ALA A 343 15.36 -3.05 -20.52
CA ALA A 343 16.49 -3.08 -19.60
C ALA A 343 17.80 -3.43 -20.30
N ASP A 344 17.84 -4.47 -21.13
CA ASP A 344 19.06 -4.83 -21.86
C ASP A 344 19.61 -3.68 -22.74
N LYS A 345 18.74 -2.80 -23.26
CA LYS A 345 19.14 -1.64 -24.06
C LYS A 345 19.48 -0.41 -23.24
N ARG A 346 18.65 -0.07 -22.25
CA ARG A 346 18.72 1.23 -21.56
C ARG A 346 19.75 1.25 -20.44
N TYR A 347 19.99 0.13 -19.78
CA TYR A 347 20.91 0.05 -18.64
C TYR A 347 22.35 0.52 -18.93
N PRO A 348 22.94 0.18 -20.10
CA PRO A 348 24.28 0.65 -20.47
C PRO A 348 24.35 2.13 -20.85
N GLU A 349 23.22 2.77 -21.16
CA GLU A 349 23.15 4.16 -21.62
C GLU A 349 22.93 5.18 -20.48
N ILE A 350 22.55 4.70 -19.29
CA ILE A 350 22.34 5.52 -18.09
C ILE A 350 23.69 5.94 -17.51
#